data_AF-A0A7Z7LZ61-F1
#
_entry.id   AF-A0A7Z7LZ61-F1
#
_cell.length_a   1.000
_cell.length_b   1.000
_cell.length_c   1.000
_cell.angle_alpha   90.00
_cell.angle_beta   90.00
_cell.angle_gamma   90.00
#
_symmetry.space_group_name_H-M   'P 1'
#
loop_
_entity.id
_entity.type
_entity.pdbx_description
1 polymer ?
#
loop_
_entity_poly.entity_id
_entity_poly.type
_entity_poly.pdbx_seq_one_letter_code
_entity_poly.pdbx_strand_id
1 'polypeptide(L)'
;MGTYAIIYLKKPEMAKEVNNLLKEKYNLTYESYNGIEYGIFFTQEMFDEDLRFMNEDEVGKQNLSHYQRPISKETYYSLLFGIGNCFGDIGTFCVKISCIAEEKINTIKALQEFSKTPEFKKYVNIRKSKNLRLLLNTKI
;
A
#
# COMPACT_ATOMS: atom_id res chain seq x y z
N MET A 1 8.90 6.61 -17.01
CA MET A 1 8.04 6.95 -15.86
C MET A 1 6.62 6.51 -16.16
N GLY A 2 5.92 5.89 -15.20
CA GLY A 2 4.51 5.49 -15.36
C GLY A 2 3.56 6.40 -14.60
N THR A 3 2.26 6.30 -14.90
CA THR A 3 1.21 6.97 -14.14
C THR A 3 0.80 6.08 -12.97
N TYR A 4 0.78 6.65 -11.77
CA TYR A 4 0.39 5.95 -10.54
C TYR A 4 -0.90 6.53 -9.97
N ALA A 5 -1.75 5.67 -9.44
CA ALA A 5 -2.85 6.06 -8.56
C ALA A 5 -2.43 5.85 -7.11
N ILE A 6 -2.74 6.84 -6.27
CA ILE A 6 -2.48 6.77 -4.83
C ILE A 6 -3.79 7.06 -4.11
N ILE A 7 -4.27 6.09 -3.34
CA ILE A 7 -5.46 6.22 -2.50
C ILE A 7 -4.99 6.45 -1.08
N TYR A 8 -5.43 7.56 -0.47
CA TYR A 8 -5.18 7.83 0.95
C TYR A 8 -6.40 7.48 1.77
N LEU A 9 -6.20 6.80 2.89
CA LEU A 9 -7.19 6.77 3.96
C LEU A 9 -7.27 8.15 4.64
N LYS A 10 -8.42 8.45 5.25
CA LYS A 10 -8.57 9.64 6.09
C LYS A 10 -7.72 9.58 7.35
N LYS A 11 -7.51 8.36 7.85
CA LYS A 11 -6.80 8.03 9.08
C LYS A 11 -5.91 6.82 8.81
N PRO A 12 -4.58 6.95 8.87
CA PRO A 12 -3.65 5.84 8.61
C PRO A 12 -3.89 4.63 9.52
N GLU A 13 -4.29 4.84 10.77
CA GLU A 13 -4.57 3.81 11.75
C GLU A 13 -5.72 2.87 11.35
N MET A 14 -6.58 3.28 10.40
CA MET A 14 -7.67 2.44 9.88
C MET A 14 -7.22 1.44 8.81
N ALA A 15 -5.95 1.46 8.38
CA ALA A 15 -5.47 0.61 7.31
C ALA A 15 -5.70 -0.89 7.57
N LYS A 16 -5.49 -1.35 8.81
CA LYS A 16 -5.74 -2.74 9.21
C LYS A 16 -7.22 -3.12 9.12
N GLU A 17 -8.10 -2.26 9.64
CA GLU A 17 -9.56 -2.44 9.57
C GLU A 17 -10.04 -2.50 8.12
N VAL A 18 -9.58 -1.57 7.27
CA VAL A 18 -9.96 -1.51 5.86
C VAL A 18 -9.43 -2.72 5.09
N ASN A 19 -8.21 -3.17 5.38
CA ASN A 19 -7.67 -4.38 4.75
C ASN A 19 -8.49 -5.62 5.09
N ASN A 20 -8.87 -5.79 6.36
CA ASN A 20 -9.72 -6.90 6.80
C ASN A 20 -11.09 -6.85 6.12
N LEU A 21 -11.72 -5.67 6.10
CA LEU A 21 -12.99 -5.44 5.39
C LEU A 21 -12.87 -5.85 3.90
N LEU A 22 -11.79 -5.44 3.24
CA LEU A 22 -11.57 -5.73 1.83
C LEU A 22 -11.33 -7.22 1.58
N LYS A 23 -10.55 -7.87 2.45
CA LYS A 23 -10.30 -9.31 2.42
C LYS A 23 -11.59 -10.11 2.55
N GLU A 24 -12.40 -9.80 3.56
CA GLU A 24 -13.64 -10.52 3.86
C GLU A 24 -14.72 -10.28 2.80
N LYS A 25 -14.95 -9.03 2.40
CA LYS A 25 -16.05 -8.69 1.48
C LYS A 25 -15.75 -9.00 0.02
N TYR A 26 -14.48 -8.95 -0.39
CA TYR A 26 -14.08 -9.09 -1.80
C TYR A 26 -13.19 -10.31 -2.06
N ASN A 27 -13.06 -11.20 -1.07
CA ASN A 27 -12.29 -12.45 -1.15
C ASN A 27 -10.86 -12.24 -1.68
N LEU A 28 -10.21 -11.17 -1.22
CA LEU A 28 -8.84 -10.85 -1.60
C LEU A 28 -7.86 -11.73 -0.81
N THR A 29 -6.88 -12.29 -1.49
CA THR A 29 -5.81 -13.07 -0.85
C THR A 29 -4.63 -12.14 -0.56
N TYR A 30 -4.18 -12.13 0.69
CA TYR A 30 -3.00 -11.39 1.11
C TYR A 30 -1.88 -12.36 1.46
N GLU A 31 -0.65 -11.97 1.13
CA GLU A 31 0.53 -12.70 1.59
C GLU A 31 0.75 -12.41 3.08
N SER A 32 1.40 -13.35 3.77
CA SER A 32 1.77 -13.16 5.17
C SER A 32 3.23 -13.47 5.39
N TYR A 33 3.91 -12.56 6.09
CA TYR A 33 5.32 -12.68 6.48
C TYR A 33 5.40 -12.46 7.99
N ASN A 34 5.99 -13.42 8.71
CA ASN A 34 6.11 -13.40 10.18
C ASN A 34 4.80 -13.06 10.93
N GLY A 35 3.67 -13.55 10.43
CA GLY A 35 2.35 -13.32 11.03
C GLY A 35 1.73 -11.95 10.71
N ILE A 36 2.40 -11.12 9.91
CA ILE A 36 1.87 -9.85 9.39
C ILE A 36 1.26 -10.09 8.01
N GLU A 37 -0.01 -9.73 7.84
CA GLU A 37 -0.69 -9.83 6.54
C GLU A 37 -0.48 -8.57 5.70
N TYR A 38 0.06 -8.74 4.49
CA TYR A 38 0.35 -7.68 3.53
C TYR A 38 -0.88 -7.38 2.66
N GLY A 39 -1.82 -6.65 3.25
CA GLY A 39 -3.02 -6.12 2.59
C GLY A 39 -2.76 -4.94 1.64
N ILE A 40 -3.86 -4.39 1.09
CA ILE A 40 -3.85 -3.36 0.05
C ILE A 40 -3.33 -2.01 0.56
N PHE A 41 -3.83 -1.56 1.71
CA PHE A 41 -3.39 -0.31 2.33
C PHE A 41 -2.20 -0.60 3.24
N PHE A 42 -1.11 0.13 3.02
CA PHE A 42 0.12 -0.07 3.78
C PHE A 42 -0.10 0.25 5.27
N THR A 43 0.27 -0.67 6.16
CA THR A 43 0.05 -0.51 7.61
C THR A 43 1.36 -0.20 8.33
N GLN A 44 1.27 0.26 9.58
CA GLN A 44 2.44 0.40 10.46
C GLN A 44 3.12 -0.95 10.71
N GLU A 45 2.35 -2.03 10.83
CA GLU A 45 2.89 -3.40 11.03
C GLU A 45 3.70 -3.87 9.82
N MET A 46 3.21 -3.63 8.59
CA MET A 46 3.98 -3.92 7.37
C MET A 46 5.27 -3.10 7.31
N PHE A 47 5.21 -1.82 7.68
CA PHE A 47 6.40 -0.97 7.73
C PHE A 47 7.45 -1.50 8.70
N ASP A 48 7.03 -1.88 9.92
CA ASP A 48 7.93 -2.35 10.95
C ASP A 48 8.51 -3.72 10.59
N GLU A 49 7.73 -4.60 9.95
CA GLU A 49 8.22 -5.88 9.42
C GLU A 49 9.19 -5.72 8.26
N ASP A 50 8.90 -4.81 7.31
CA ASP A 50 9.82 -4.48 6.23
C ASP A 50 11.15 -3.92 6.77
N LEU A 51 11.09 -3.05 7.79
CA LEU A 51 12.28 -2.51 8.45
C LEU A 51 13.07 -3.61 9.18
N ARG A 52 12.39 -4.52 9.87
CA ARG A 52 12.99 -5.68 10.51
C ARG A 52 13.70 -6.54 9.47
N PHE A 53 13.03 -6.89 8.38
CA PHE A 53 13.60 -7.64 7.26
C PHE A 53 14.86 -6.98 6.70
N MET A 54 14.82 -5.67 6.45
CA MET A 54 15.97 -4.92 5.91
C MET A 54 17.19 -4.89 6.84
N ASN A 55 16.99 -5.05 8.15
CA ASN A 55 18.03 -4.96 9.16
C ASN A 55 18.56 -6.33 9.63
N GLU A 56 17.68 -7.33 9.72
CA GLU A 56 17.97 -8.60 10.40
C GLU A 56 18.22 -9.75 9.42
N ASP A 57 17.44 -9.85 8.35
CA ASP A 57 17.52 -10.95 7.40
C ASP A 57 18.67 -10.77 6.42
N GLU A 58 19.43 -11.84 6.15
CA GLU A 58 20.58 -11.78 5.23
C GLU A 58 20.20 -11.33 3.81
N VAL A 59 19.02 -11.75 3.32
CA VAL A 59 18.48 -11.29 2.04
C VAL A 59 18.11 -9.80 2.10
N GLY A 60 17.51 -9.34 3.21
CA GLY A 60 17.17 -7.94 3.40
C GLY A 60 18.39 -7.03 3.56
N LYS A 61 19.48 -7.52 4.17
CA LYS A 61 20.76 -6.80 4.28
C LYS A 61 21.44 -6.58 2.93
N GLN A 62 21.22 -7.47 1.96
CA GLN A 62 21.71 -7.31 0.59
C GLN A 62 20.98 -6.16 -0.13
N ASN A 63 19.72 -5.89 0.21
CA ASN A 63 19.02 -4.69 -0.25
C ASN A 63 19.62 -3.46 0.43
N LEU A 64 19.77 -2.35 -0.29
CA LEU A 64 20.37 -1.11 0.26
C LEU A 64 21.75 -1.37 0.91
N SER A 65 22.60 -2.15 0.24
CA SER A 65 23.92 -2.56 0.74
C SER A 65 24.86 -1.39 1.08
N HIS A 66 24.59 -0.20 0.55
CA HIS A 66 25.34 1.03 0.83
C HIS A 66 25.00 1.69 2.17
N TYR A 67 23.94 1.24 2.87
CA TYR A 67 23.53 1.78 4.16
C TYR A 67 24.11 0.98 5.32
N GLN A 68 24.76 1.67 6.27
CA GLN A 68 25.19 1.06 7.53
C GLN A 68 23.98 0.56 8.32
N ARG A 69 24.10 -0.64 8.89
CA ARG A 69 23.05 -1.25 9.71
C ARG A 69 23.26 -0.97 11.20
N PRO A 70 22.18 -0.83 11.99
CA PRO A 70 20.78 -0.84 11.56
C PRO A 70 20.36 0.46 10.85
N ILE A 71 19.54 0.35 9.80
CA ILE A 71 18.82 1.48 9.21
C ILE A 71 17.80 1.98 10.25
N SER A 72 17.79 3.29 10.52
CA SER A 72 16.81 3.87 11.43
C SER A 72 15.41 3.91 10.80
N LYS A 73 14.38 3.96 11.64
CA LYS A 73 12.99 4.09 11.21
C LYS A 73 12.77 5.32 10.34
N GLU A 74 13.35 6.45 10.70
CA GLU A 74 13.24 7.72 9.98
C GLU A 74 13.92 7.67 8.61
N THR A 75 15.08 7.01 8.55
CA THR A 75 15.82 6.80 7.31
C THR A 75 15.03 5.91 6.36
N TYR A 76 14.53 4.78 6.86
CA TYR A 76 13.75 3.85 6.05
C TYR A 76 12.41 4.45 5.60
N TYR A 77 11.73 5.18 6.49
CA TYR A 77 10.54 5.94 6.16
C TYR A 77 10.81 6.96 5.05
N SER A 78 11.92 7.69 5.13
CA SER A 78 12.31 8.64 4.07
C SER A 78 12.65 7.93 2.75
N LEU A 79 13.23 6.74 2.80
CA LEU A 79 13.51 5.94 1.61
C LEU A 79 12.25 5.42 0.92
N LEU A 80 11.20 5.06 1.69
CA LEU A 80 9.94 4.58 1.14
C LEU A 80 8.99 5.72 0.74
N PHE A 81 8.84 6.72 1.60
CA PHE A 81 7.80 7.75 1.53
C PHE A 81 8.34 9.17 1.33
N GLY A 82 9.66 9.34 1.24
CA GLY A 82 10.29 10.64 1.05
C GLY A 82 9.98 11.30 -0.29
N ILE A 83 10.44 12.55 -0.42
CA ILE A 83 10.19 13.40 -1.59
C ILE A 83 10.73 12.70 -2.85
N GLY A 84 9.85 12.53 -3.84
CA GLY A 84 10.17 11.87 -5.11
C GLY A 84 9.70 10.40 -5.19
N ASN A 85 9.33 9.78 -4.07
CA ASN A 85 8.76 8.44 -4.07
C ASN A 85 7.28 8.43 -4.43
N CYS A 86 6.85 7.34 -5.08
CA CYS A 86 5.47 7.14 -5.51
C CYS A 86 4.58 6.51 -4.43
N PHE A 87 5.14 6.03 -3.33
CA PHE A 87 4.45 5.16 -2.37
C PHE A 87 3.54 5.88 -1.36
N GLY A 88 3.35 7.19 -1.48
CA GLY A 88 2.46 7.92 -0.58
C GLY A 88 2.99 7.91 0.85
N ASP A 89 2.25 7.26 1.77
CA ASP A 89 2.53 7.19 3.21
C ASP A 89 1.90 5.90 3.78
N ILE A 90 2.08 5.62 5.08
CA ILE A 90 1.27 4.65 5.81
C ILE A 90 -0.22 5.03 5.67
N GLY A 91 -1.06 4.02 5.49
CA GLY A 91 -2.47 4.17 5.17
C GLY A 91 -2.74 4.54 3.72
N THR A 92 -1.80 4.24 2.82
CA THR A 92 -2.00 4.44 1.38
C THR A 92 -1.95 3.14 0.60
N PHE A 93 -2.66 3.14 -0.52
CA PHE A 93 -2.53 2.15 -1.58
C PHE A 93 -1.94 2.85 -2.80
N CYS A 94 -0.87 2.30 -3.36
CA CYS A 94 -0.24 2.79 -4.58
C CYS A 94 -0.23 1.71 -5.65
N VAL A 95 -0.66 2.05 -6.86
CA VAL A 95 -0.61 1.15 -8.01
C VAL A 95 -0.28 1.90 -9.28
N LYS A 96 0.54 1.30 -10.13
CA LYS A 96 0.81 1.80 -11.47
C LYS A 96 -0.39 1.50 -12.36
N ILE A 97 -1.00 2.55 -12.91
CA ILE A 97 -2.20 2.45 -13.76
C ILE A 97 -1.88 2.58 -15.24
N SER A 98 -0.68 3.04 -15.61
CA SER A 98 -0.25 3.07 -17.01
C SER A 98 0.11 1.68 -17.57
N CYS A 99 0.26 0.68 -16.71
CA CYS A 99 0.45 -0.73 -17.06
C CYS A 99 0.03 -1.53 -15.82
N ILE A 100 -1.18 -2.08 -15.85
CA ILE A 100 -1.72 -2.90 -14.76
C ILE A 100 -1.25 -4.33 -14.99
N ALA A 101 -0.51 -4.84 -14.00
CA ALA A 101 -0.11 -6.23 -13.98
C ALA A 101 -1.31 -7.14 -13.65
N GLU A 102 -1.31 -8.36 -14.17
CA GLU A 102 -2.46 -9.28 -14.07
C GLU A 102 -2.82 -9.59 -12.61
N GLU A 103 -1.82 -9.71 -11.74
CA GLU A 103 -2.01 -9.93 -10.31
C GLU A 103 -2.71 -8.77 -9.59
N LYS A 104 -2.76 -7.57 -10.20
CA LYS A 104 -3.44 -6.40 -9.63
C LYS A 104 -4.88 -6.24 -10.13
N ILE A 105 -5.32 -7.02 -11.14
CA ILE A 105 -6.67 -6.92 -11.71
C ILE A 105 -7.75 -7.13 -10.65
N ASN A 106 -7.64 -8.18 -9.84
CA ASN A 106 -8.62 -8.50 -8.80
C ASN A 106 -8.68 -7.41 -7.73
N THR A 107 -7.53 -6.89 -7.32
CA THR A 107 -7.43 -5.76 -6.38
C THR A 107 -8.13 -4.52 -6.93
N ILE A 108 -7.93 -4.17 -8.20
CA ILE A 108 -8.54 -2.97 -8.77
C ILE A 108 -10.06 -3.18 -8.95
N LYS A 109 -10.52 -4.36 -9.38
CA LYS A 109 -11.96 -4.68 -9.42
C LYS A 109 -12.60 -4.57 -8.04
N ALA A 110 -11.96 -5.10 -7.00
CA ALA A 110 -12.41 -4.96 -5.62
C ALA A 110 -12.49 -3.49 -5.19
N LEU A 111 -11.49 -2.67 -5.53
CA LEU A 111 -11.50 -1.23 -5.23
C LEU A 111 -12.59 -0.48 -6.01
N GLN A 112 -12.87 -0.87 -7.26
CA GLN A 112 -13.96 -0.32 -8.06
C GLN A 112 -15.32 -0.62 -7.44
N GLU A 113 -15.56 -1.86 -6.99
CA GLU A 113 -16.79 -2.21 -6.28
C GLU A 113 -16.86 -1.54 -4.90
N PHE A 114 -15.76 -1.53 -4.14
CA PHE A 114 -15.67 -0.82 -2.87
C PHE A 114 -16.02 0.65 -3.03
N SER A 115 -15.60 1.30 -4.12
CA SER A 115 -15.89 2.72 -4.38
C SER A 115 -17.38 3.08 -4.48
N LYS A 116 -18.25 2.10 -4.73
CA LYS A 116 -19.70 2.28 -4.80
C LYS A 116 -20.37 2.23 -3.42
N THR A 117 -19.64 1.85 -2.37
CA THR A 117 -20.16 1.68 -1.01
C THR A 117 -20.09 2.98 -0.18
N PRO A 118 -20.95 3.16 0.84
CA PRO A 118 -20.82 4.23 1.82
C PRO A 118 -19.48 4.19 2.58
N GLU A 119 -18.96 2.99 2.85
CA GLU A 119 -17.69 2.76 3.54
C GLU A 119 -16.52 3.40 2.80
N PHE A 120 -16.52 3.41 1.46
CA PHE A 120 -15.47 4.09 0.71
C PHE A 120 -15.39 5.58 1.07
N LYS A 121 -16.53 6.28 1.10
CA LYS A 121 -16.58 7.69 1.50
C LYS A 121 -16.24 7.88 2.98
N LYS A 122 -16.51 6.88 3.83
CA LYS A 122 -16.13 6.89 5.25
C LYS A 122 -14.63 6.85 5.41
N TYR A 123 -13.94 5.90 4.78
CA TYR A 123 -12.53 5.61 5.00
C TYR A 123 -11.57 6.36 4.08
N VAL A 124 -11.93 6.60 2.82
CA VAL A 124 -11.02 7.17 1.81
C VAL A 124 -11.05 8.70 1.81
N ASN A 125 -9.86 9.30 1.79
CA ASN A 125 -9.67 10.72 1.58
C ASN A 125 -9.58 11.02 0.08
N ILE A 126 -10.75 11.23 -0.52
CA ILE A 126 -10.89 11.48 -1.97
C ILE A 126 -10.08 12.71 -2.41
N ARG A 127 -10.04 13.77 -1.58
CA ARG A 127 -9.34 15.03 -1.91
C ARG A 127 -7.83 14.87 -1.93
N LYS A 128 -7.27 14.07 -1.02
CA LYS A 128 -5.83 13.80 -0.94
C LYS A 128 -5.38 12.76 -1.98
N SER A 129 -6.28 11.89 -2.41
CA SER A 129 -6.00 10.80 -3.36
C SER A 129 -5.66 11.33 -4.76
N LYS A 130 -4.66 10.72 -5.40
CA LYS A 130 -4.15 11.09 -6.73
C LYS A 130 -4.59 10.08 -7.77
N ASN A 131 -5.03 10.57 -8.94
CA ASN A 131 -5.50 9.75 -10.06
C ASN A 131 -6.60 8.72 -9.69
N LEU A 132 -7.32 8.95 -8.58
CA LEU A 132 -8.35 8.04 -8.09
C LEU A 132 -9.47 7.80 -9.11
N ARG A 133 -9.98 8.87 -9.73
CA ARG A 133 -11.01 8.75 -10.77
C ARG A 133 -10.52 7.92 -11.97
N LEU A 134 -9.25 8.04 -12.33
CA LEU A 134 -8.68 7.28 -13.45
C LEU A 134 -8.61 5.80 -13.09
N LEU A 135 -8.11 5.46 -11.89
CA LEU A 135 -8.08 4.09 -11.37
C LEU A 135 -9.49 3.46 -11.34
N LEU A 136 -10.46 4.16 -10.74
CA LEU A 136 -11.81 3.64 -10.56
C LEU A 136 -12.60 3.49 -11.87
N ASN A 137 -12.18 4.15 -12.95
CA ASN A 137 -12.79 4.03 -14.28
C ASN A 137 -11.90 3.26 -15.27
N THR A 138 -10.80 2.65 -14.81
CA THR A 138 -9.95 1.86 -15.70
C THR A 138 -10.73 0.64 -16.18
N LYS A 139 -10.68 0.38 -17.49
CA LYS A 139 -11.25 -0.83 -18.07
C LYS A 139 -10.29 -1.99 -17.82
N ILE A 140 -10.80 -3.07 -17.24
CA ILE A 140 -10.04 -4.25 -16.79
C ILE A 140 -10.74 -5.51 -17.28
#